data_AF-A0AAE8MYH0-F1
#
_entry.id   AF-A0AAE8MYH0-F1
#
_cell.length_a   1.000
_cell.length_b   1.000
_cell.length_c   1.000
_cell.angle_alpha   90.00
_cell.angle_beta   90.00
_cell.angle_gamma   90.00
#
_symmetry.space_group_name_H-M   'P 1'
#
loop_
_entity.id
_entity.type
_entity.pdbx_description
1 polymer ?
#
loop_
_entity_poly.entity_id
_entity_poly.type
_entity_poly.pdbx_seq_one_letter_code
_entity_poly.pdbx_strand_id
1 'polypeptide(L)'
;MANPVPPRPAGMENFVVGLIGMGDMGRMYANRLSAAGWSILACDKDDDAKVAALTEEFATNKNVKICRNGSLVSRSSDYILYNVEAAAIDKVVEMYGQSTKVGAIVGGQTSCKDPEIKAFERWLPADVDIVSCHSLHGPQVDSRGQPLVIIQHRASAASLAKVEAVLACLNSKIVYLSAHDHDLITANTQAATHVAFLSMGKAWHANRQFPWALSRYVGGIENVKINIMLRIYSQKWHVYAGLAILNPQAKKQISQYAASVTDLYKLMLEGDHEALRSRVYAAKEKVFGPEQEPKWARRQLLRPELLDRFTLRGDGESGEEDEVPAPNNHLSLLAMVDCWAALGIVPYDHMLCSTPLFRIFLGVTEHLFRNKSMLDDAIRIAIEDLTFRSDDLEFTFAARAWAECVEVGHFETWRDRFMSTERFFQPRFKEAVVVGNRMMKAVLEDSTD
;
A
#
# COMPACT_ATOMS: atom_id res chain seq x y z
N MET A 1 25.30 1.15 23.87
CA MET A 1 25.82 -0.22 24.02
C MET A 1 25.03 -1.10 23.08
N ALA A 2 25.67 -1.79 22.15
CA ALA A 2 24.96 -2.72 21.27
C ALA A 2 24.40 -3.87 22.12
N ASN A 3 23.11 -4.18 21.97
CA ASN A 3 22.52 -5.36 22.61
C ASN A 3 23.30 -6.60 22.17
N PRO A 4 23.58 -7.57 23.06
CA PRO A 4 24.24 -8.80 22.67
C PRO A 4 23.43 -9.49 21.57
N VAL A 5 24.11 -9.88 20.49
CA VAL A 5 23.50 -10.65 19.41
C VAL A 5 22.99 -11.96 20.00
N PRO A 6 21.69 -12.29 19.87
CA PRO A 6 21.17 -13.54 20.41
C PRO A 6 21.91 -14.73 19.77
N PRO A 7 22.19 -15.80 20.52
CA PRO A 7 22.85 -16.97 19.97
C PRO A 7 22.02 -17.57 18.83
N ARG A 8 22.70 -18.04 17.77
CA ARG A 8 22.04 -18.71 16.64
C ARG A 8 21.27 -19.94 17.15
N PRO A 9 20.07 -20.24 16.63
CA PRO A 9 19.38 -21.48 16.94
C PRO A 9 20.27 -22.70 16.67
N ALA A 10 20.15 -23.73 17.50
CA ALA A 10 20.90 -24.98 17.32
C ALA A 10 20.63 -25.57 15.92
N GLY A 11 21.71 -25.95 15.21
CA GLY A 11 21.64 -26.47 13.84
C GLY A 11 21.59 -25.40 12.74
N MET A 12 21.69 -24.11 13.10
CA MET A 12 21.77 -22.98 12.16
C MET A 12 23.07 -22.19 12.30
N GLU A 13 24.11 -22.78 12.90
CA GLU A 13 25.38 -22.12 13.20
C GLU A 13 26.11 -21.65 11.93
N ASN A 14 25.91 -22.34 10.81
CA ASN A 14 26.48 -21.99 9.50
C ASN A 14 25.41 -21.59 8.47
N PHE A 15 24.21 -21.24 8.91
CA PHE A 15 23.10 -20.91 8.01
C PHE A 15 23.38 -19.61 7.23
N VAL A 16 23.24 -19.67 5.92
CA VAL A 16 23.51 -18.56 5.00
C VAL A 16 22.20 -18.04 4.40
N VAL A 17 21.98 -16.73 4.49
CA VAL A 17 20.84 -16.06 3.86
C VAL A 17 21.30 -15.36 2.57
N GLY A 18 20.65 -15.71 1.47
CA GLY A 18 20.87 -15.11 0.16
C GLY A 18 19.89 -13.98 -0.10
N LEU A 19 20.35 -12.82 -0.57
CA LEU A 19 19.52 -11.70 -0.96
C LEU A 19 19.75 -11.38 -2.44
N ILE A 20 18.71 -11.53 -3.27
CA ILE A 20 18.76 -11.21 -4.70
C ILE A 20 17.94 -9.96 -4.94
N GLY A 21 18.61 -8.85 -5.24
CA GLY A 21 18.03 -7.52 -5.36
C GLY A 21 18.39 -6.64 -4.16
N MET A 22 19.35 -5.73 -4.36
CA MET A 22 19.84 -4.80 -3.33
C MET A 22 19.29 -3.39 -3.58
N GLY A 23 17.97 -3.31 -3.80
CA GLY A 23 17.22 -2.06 -3.71
C GLY A 23 17.07 -1.57 -2.26
N ASP A 24 16.18 -0.62 -2.02
CA ASP A 24 15.98 -0.04 -0.67
C ASP A 24 15.57 -1.12 0.37
N MET A 25 14.66 -2.02 0.00
CA MET A 25 14.24 -3.14 0.86
C MET A 25 15.34 -4.19 1.02
N GLY A 26 16.06 -4.55 -0.05
CA GLY A 26 17.18 -5.50 0.03
C GLY A 26 18.28 -5.02 0.98
N ARG A 27 18.65 -3.74 0.90
CA ARG A 27 19.58 -3.10 1.86
C ARG A 27 19.06 -3.15 3.29
N MET A 28 17.77 -2.89 3.50
CA MET A 28 17.16 -2.97 4.83
C MET A 28 17.30 -4.38 5.42
N TYR A 29 16.97 -5.43 4.64
CA TYR A 29 17.13 -6.82 5.06
C TYR A 29 18.59 -7.18 5.30
N ALA A 30 19.50 -6.82 4.40
CA ALA A 30 20.93 -7.07 4.55
C ALA A 30 21.48 -6.48 5.87
N ASN A 31 21.16 -5.22 6.16
CA ASN A 31 21.60 -4.55 7.38
C ASN A 31 21.01 -5.18 8.65
N ARG A 32 19.70 -5.45 8.68
CA ARG A 32 19.06 -5.99 9.90
C ARG A 32 19.49 -7.43 10.18
N LEU A 33 19.54 -8.27 9.16
CA LEU A 33 19.93 -9.68 9.30
C LEU A 33 21.41 -9.81 9.68
N SER A 34 22.29 -9.04 9.03
CA SER A 34 23.73 -9.06 9.37
C SER A 34 24.03 -8.51 10.77
N ALA A 35 23.29 -7.48 11.21
CA ALA A 35 23.38 -6.96 12.59
C ALA A 35 22.88 -7.98 13.63
N ALA A 36 21.94 -8.86 13.25
CA ALA A 36 21.52 -10.01 14.04
C ALA A 36 22.48 -11.21 13.95
N GLY A 37 23.62 -11.04 13.25
CA GLY A 37 24.68 -12.04 13.18
C GLY A 37 24.50 -13.09 12.11
N TRP A 38 23.53 -12.97 11.19
CA TRP A 38 23.37 -13.89 10.06
C TRP A 38 24.45 -13.68 8.99
N SER A 39 24.89 -14.76 8.36
CA SER A 39 25.83 -14.70 7.23
C SER A 39 25.04 -14.46 5.94
N ILE A 40 25.35 -13.37 5.21
CA ILE A 40 24.59 -12.89 4.07
C ILE A 40 25.41 -12.99 2.79
N LEU A 41 24.86 -13.62 1.75
CA LEU A 41 25.30 -13.49 0.37
C LEU A 41 24.32 -12.59 -0.37
N ALA A 42 24.79 -11.50 -0.97
CA ALA A 42 23.89 -10.55 -1.63
C ALA A 42 24.34 -10.23 -3.05
N CYS A 43 23.39 -9.96 -3.95
CA CYS A 43 23.69 -9.44 -5.28
C CYS A 43 22.60 -8.47 -5.76
N ASP A 44 22.92 -7.69 -6.78
CA ASP A 44 21.95 -6.92 -7.56
C ASP A 44 22.08 -7.30 -9.05
N LYS A 45 21.72 -6.40 -9.97
CA LYS A 45 21.98 -6.57 -11.40
C LYS A 45 23.48 -6.84 -11.64
N ASP A 46 23.78 -7.75 -12.55
CA ASP A 46 25.14 -8.07 -13.01
C ASP A 46 25.70 -6.87 -13.81
N ASP A 47 26.23 -5.91 -13.07
CA ASP A 47 26.75 -4.64 -13.56
C ASP A 47 27.97 -4.26 -12.71
N ASP A 48 29.11 -4.03 -13.37
CA ASP A 48 30.38 -3.85 -12.68
C ASP A 48 30.36 -2.64 -11.73
N ALA A 49 29.71 -1.54 -12.13
CA ALA A 49 29.61 -0.34 -11.31
C ALA A 49 28.76 -0.58 -10.06
N LYS A 50 27.63 -1.28 -10.19
CA LYS A 50 26.78 -1.67 -9.05
C LYS A 50 27.46 -2.63 -8.10
N VAL A 51 28.15 -3.64 -8.62
CA VAL A 51 28.88 -4.61 -7.79
C VAL A 51 29.98 -3.91 -7.00
N ALA A 52 30.75 -3.02 -7.64
CA ALA A 52 31.76 -2.23 -6.96
C ALA A 52 31.15 -1.34 -5.86
N ALA A 53 30.09 -0.59 -6.18
CA ALA A 53 29.42 0.29 -5.22
C ALA A 53 28.87 -0.46 -3.99
N LEU A 54 28.21 -1.60 -4.19
CA LEU A 54 27.71 -2.42 -3.08
C LEU A 54 28.84 -3.05 -2.27
N THR A 55 29.93 -3.45 -2.92
CA THR A 55 31.10 -4.03 -2.24
C THR A 55 31.75 -2.99 -1.32
N GLU A 56 31.86 -1.75 -1.79
CA GLU A 56 32.32 -0.62 -0.98
C GLU A 56 31.34 -0.30 0.17
N GLU A 57 30.04 -0.21 -0.13
CA GLU A 57 28.97 0.08 0.84
C GLU A 57 29.00 -0.89 2.04
N PHE A 58 29.22 -2.19 1.77
CA PHE A 58 29.22 -3.23 2.78
C PHE A 58 30.63 -3.67 3.23
N ALA A 59 31.70 -2.99 2.83
CA ALA A 59 33.09 -3.41 3.10
C ALA A 59 33.41 -3.57 4.61
N THR A 60 32.76 -2.78 5.47
CA THR A 60 32.94 -2.85 6.93
C THR A 60 32.09 -3.94 7.60
N ASN A 61 31.10 -4.48 6.89
CA ASN A 61 30.19 -5.49 7.40
C ASN A 61 30.68 -6.90 7.06
N LYS A 62 31.42 -7.52 7.99
CA LYS A 62 31.99 -8.86 7.81
C LYS A 62 30.97 -9.98 7.57
N ASN A 63 29.70 -9.72 7.90
CA ASN A 63 28.62 -10.68 7.73
C ASN A 63 27.97 -10.59 6.34
N VAL A 64 28.30 -9.60 5.52
CA VAL A 64 27.74 -9.43 4.17
C VAL A 64 28.82 -9.61 3.12
N LYS A 65 28.60 -10.53 2.18
CA LYS A 65 29.45 -10.71 1.00
C LYS A 65 28.67 -10.44 -0.26
N ILE A 66 29.14 -9.46 -1.03
CA ILE A 66 28.56 -9.13 -2.34
C ILE A 66 29.07 -10.12 -3.39
N CYS A 67 28.13 -10.70 -4.13
CA CYS A 67 28.36 -11.59 -5.26
C CYS A 67 28.06 -10.88 -6.57
N ARG A 68 28.67 -11.34 -7.67
CA ARG A 68 28.47 -10.74 -9.00
C ARG A 68 27.02 -10.83 -9.46
N ASN A 69 26.37 -11.97 -9.26
CA ASN A 69 25.00 -12.23 -9.68
C ASN A 69 24.32 -13.27 -8.79
N GLY A 70 23.06 -13.57 -9.10
CA GLY A 70 22.20 -14.44 -8.30
C GLY A 70 22.56 -15.92 -8.36
N SER A 71 23.39 -16.38 -9.30
CA SER A 71 23.74 -17.80 -9.41
C SER A 71 24.53 -18.29 -8.19
N LEU A 72 25.55 -17.53 -7.77
CA LEU A 72 26.33 -17.90 -6.58
C LEU A 72 25.51 -17.74 -5.30
N VAL A 73 24.71 -16.67 -5.20
CA VAL A 73 23.80 -16.45 -4.07
C VAL A 73 22.85 -17.64 -3.93
N SER A 74 22.23 -18.09 -5.01
CA SER A 74 21.28 -19.21 -5.01
C SER A 74 21.95 -20.54 -4.68
N ARG A 75 23.16 -20.79 -5.20
CA ARG A 75 23.89 -22.05 -5.02
C ARG A 75 24.49 -22.22 -3.62
N SER A 76 24.72 -21.13 -2.90
CA SER A 76 25.47 -21.14 -1.64
C SER A 76 24.68 -20.67 -0.42
N SER A 77 23.39 -20.39 -0.57
CA SER A 77 22.52 -19.97 0.53
C SER A 77 21.54 -21.08 0.95
N ASP A 78 21.19 -21.10 2.23
CA ASP A 78 20.19 -22.01 2.80
C ASP A 78 18.78 -21.42 2.76
N TYR A 79 18.66 -20.09 2.81
CA TYR A 79 17.42 -19.36 2.55
C TYR A 79 17.67 -18.22 1.57
N ILE A 80 17.01 -18.20 0.42
CA ILE A 80 17.15 -17.18 -0.62
C ILE A 80 15.91 -16.29 -0.61
N LEU A 81 16.09 -14.98 -0.44
CA LEU A 81 15.04 -13.99 -0.53
C LEU A 81 15.21 -13.15 -1.81
N TYR A 82 14.21 -13.19 -2.69
CA TYR A 82 14.13 -12.33 -3.86
C TYR A 82 13.50 -10.98 -3.48
N ASN A 83 14.33 -9.93 -3.43
CA ASN A 83 13.96 -8.54 -3.13
C ASN A 83 13.96 -7.68 -4.41
N VAL A 84 13.35 -8.22 -5.47
CA VAL A 84 13.21 -7.53 -6.76
C VAL A 84 11.80 -6.97 -6.94
N GLU A 85 11.63 -6.11 -7.95
CA GLU A 85 10.31 -5.64 -8.34
C GLU A 85 9.42 -6.81 -8.78
N ALA A 86 8.13 -6.78 -8.43
CA ALA A 86 7.18 -7.84 -8.78
C ALA A 86 7.10 -8.08 -10.31
N ALA A 87 7.33 -7.07 -11.14
CA ALA A 87 7.38 -7.21 -12.59
C ALA A 87 8.64 -7.94 -13.10
N ALA A 88 9.72 -7.96 -12.30
CA ALA A 88 10.98 -8.60 -12.66
C ALA A 88 11.12 -10.02 -12.08
N ILE A 89 10.24 -10.44 -11.16
CA ILE A 89 10.41 -11.68 -10.42
C ILE A 89 10.51 -12.90 -11.33
N ASP A 90 9.63 -13.04 -12.32
CA ASP A 90 9.62 -14.18 -13.24
C ASP A 90 10.96 -14.34 -13.96
N LYS A 91 11.44 -13.26 -14.59
CA LYS A 91 12.73 -13.26 -15.31
C LYS A 91 13.93 -13.50 -14.38
N VAL A 92 13.91 -12.97 -13.16
CA VAL A 92 15.04 -13.12 -12.22
C VAL A 92 15.10 -14.54 -11.67
N VAL A 93 13.95 -15.16 -11.38
CA VAL A 93 13.87 -16.56 -10.97
C VAL A 93 14.21 -17.48 -12.15
N GLU A 94 13.81 -17.16 -13.37
CA GLU A 94 14.25 -17.89 -14.58
C GLU A 94 15.79 -17.93 -14.69
N MET A 95 16.46 -16.79 -14.49
CA MET A 95 17.92 -16.70 -14.60
C MET A 95 18.67 -17.48 -13.50
N TYR A 96 18.17 -17.46 -12.25
CA TYR A 96 18.95 -17.92 -11.09
C TYR A 96 18.34 -19.09 -10.32
N GLY A 97 17.04 -19.34 -10.47
CA GLY A 97 16.28 -20.32 -9.69
C GLY A 97 16.77 -21.75 -9.86
N GLN A 98 17.25 -22.13 -11.05
CA GLN A 98 17.84 -23.44 -11.31
C GLN A 98 19.20 -23.66 -10.64
N SER A 99 19.87 -22.58 -10.19
CA SER A 99 21.12 -22.67 -9.43
C SER A 99 20.91 -22.90 -7.93
N THR A 100 19.65 -22.94 -7.46
CA THR A 100 19.31 -23.06 -6.04
C THR A 100 19.90 -24.32 -5.42
N LYS A 101 20.49 -24.17 -4.24
CA LYS A 101 21.03 -25.28 -3.44
C LYS A 101 19.92 -26.31 -3.11
N VAL A 102 20.24 -27.59 -3.25
CA VAL A 102 19.37 -28.72 -2.87
C VAL A 102 18.89 -28.58 -1.42
N GLY A 103 17.58 -28.69 -1.21
CA GLY A 103 16.96 -28.58 0.12
C GLY A 103 16.98 -27.17 0.72
N ALA A 104 17.34 -26.14 -0.06
CA ALA A 104 17.24 -24.75 0.39
C ALA A 104 15.79 -24.27 0.44
N ILE A 105 15.60 -23.15 1.12
CA ILE A 105 14.32 -22.43 1.20
C ILE A 105 14.41 -21.24 0.26
N VAL A 106 13.36 -20.98 -0.50
CA VAL A 106 13.24 -19.81 -1.37
C VAL A 106 11.99 -19.03 -0.99
N GLY A 107 12.14 -17.72 -0.91
CA GLY A 107 11.04 -16.78 -0.70
C GLY A 107 11.22 -15.55 -1.56
N GLY A 108 10.14 -14.81 -1.74
CA GLY A 108 10.22 -13.46 -2.27
C GLY A 108 9.62 -12.46 -1.30
N GLN A 109 10.08 -11.22 -1.39
CA GLN A 109 9.56 -10.06 -0.65
C GLN A 109 8.79 -9.11 -1.57
N THR A 110 8.27 -9.60 -2.71
CA THR A 110 7.49 -8.76 -3.62
C THR A 110 6.17 -8.35 -2.96
N SER A 111 5.54 -7.28 -3.47
CA SER A 111 4.24 -6.82 -2.95
C SER A 111 3.03 -7.60 -3.48
N CYS A 112 3.21 -8.48 -4.46
CA CYS A 112 2.16 -9.31 -5.07
C CYS A 112 2.61 -10.77 -5.11
N LYS A 113 1.84 -11.68 -4.53
CA LYS A 113 2.26 -13.07 -4.36
C LYS A 113 1.88 -13.95 -5.54
N ASP A 114 0.80 -13.67 -6.26
CA ASP A 114 0.41 -14.43 -7.44
C ASP A 114 1.53 -14.54 -8.52
N PRO A 115 2.14 -13.44 -9.02
CA PRO A 115 3.23 -13.55 -9.98
C PRO A 115 4.49 -14.19 -9.39
N GLU A 116 4.75 -13.97 -8.10
CA GLU A 116 5.90 -14.53 -7.39
C GLU A 116 5.80 -16.06 -7.25
N ILE A 117 4.66 -16.55 -6.79
CA ILE A 117 4.40 -17.99 -6.66
C ILE A 117 4.40 -18.67 -8.03
N LYS A 118 3.81 -18.07 -9.06
CA LYS A 118 3.87 -18.61 -10.42
C LYS A 118 5.29 -18.73 -10.96
N ALA A 119 6.14 -17.72 -10.70
CA ALA A 119 7.55 -17.78 -11.06
C ALA A 119 8.26 -18.90 -10.32
N PHE A 120 8.00 -19.05 -9.02
CA PHE A 120 8.60 -20.10 -8.21
C PHE A 120 8.17 -21.50 -8.64
N GLU A 121 6.88 -21.73 -8.89
CA GLU A 121 6.37 -23.01 -9.36
C GLU A 121 6.90 -23.40 -10.74
N ARG A 122 7.13 -22.41 -11.61
CA ARG A 122 7.64 -22.64 -12.96
C ARG A 122 9.14 -22.95 -12.99
N TRP A 123 9.93 -22.20 -12.23
CA TRP A 123 11.37 -22.14 -12.41
C TRP A 123 12.19 -22.75 -11.28
N LEU A 124 11.61 -23.02 -10.10
CA LEU A 124 12.36 -23.64 -9.02
C LEU A 124 12.33 -25.17 -9.11
N PRO A 125 13.43 -25.85 -8.76
CA PRO A 125 13.47 -27.31 -8.63
C PRO A 125 12.42 -27.87 -7.64
N ALA A 126 12.11 -29.16 -7.73
CA ALA A 126 11.10 -29.79 -6.86
C ALA A 126 11.59 -30.04 -5.42
N ASP A 127 12.91 -30.07 -5.22
CA ASP A 127 13.61 -30.34 -3.97
C ASP A 127 13.91 -29.07 -3.14
N VAL A 128 13.27 -27.95 -3.46
CA VAL A 128 13.36 -26.70 -2.69
C VAL A 128 12.03 -26.35 -2.04
N ASP A 129 12.11 -25.85 -0.81
CA ASP A 129 10.96 -25.38 -0.04
C ASP A 129 10.66 -23.91 -0.40
N ILE A 130 9.37 -23.54 -0.46
CA ILE A 130 8.91 -22.19 -0.78
C ILE A 130 8.23 -21.57 0.45
N VAL A 131 8.92 -20.60 1.06
CA VAL A 131 8.41 -19.77 2.16
C VAL A 131 8.69 -18.30 1.86
N SER A 132 7.65 -17.59 1.43
CA SER A 132 7.73 -16.16 1.11
C SER A 132 7.40 -15.27 2.30
N CYS A 133 7.75 -14.00 2.20
CA CYS A 133 7.32 -13.00 3.17
C CYS A 133 6.90 -11.68 2.52
N HIS A 134 6.29 -10.79 3.29
CA HIS A 134 6.04 -9.41 2.87
C HIS A 134 6.02 -8.50 4.10
N SER A 135 7.04 -7.65 4.23
CA SER A 135 7.01 -6.53 5.17
C SER A 135 6.00 -5.49 4.69
N LEU A 136 4.92 -5.26 5.44
CA LEU A 136 3.88 -4.27 5.10
C LEU A 136 4.28 -2.83 5.50
N HIS A 137 5.57 -2.53 5.45
CA HIS A 137 6.14 -1.22 5.76
C HIS A 137 7.27 -0.89 4.78
N GLY A 138 7.55 0.41 4.61
CA GLY A 138 8.65 0.88 3.79
C GLY A 138 10.04 0.64 4.43
N PRO A 139 11.12 0.76 3.65
CA PRO A 139 12.49 0.45 4.10
C PRO A 139 13.00 1.38 5.21
N GLN A 140 12.45 2.60 5.29
CA GLN A 140 12.83 3.62 6.29
C GLN A 140 11.99 3.54 7.58
N VAL A 141 11.06 2.59 7.67
CA VAL A 141 10.18 2.42 8.83
C VAL A 141 10.80 1.39 9.79
N ASP A 142 10.76 1.66 11.10
CA ASP A 142 11.10 0.66 12.12
C ASP A 142 10.15 -0.54 12.00
N SER A 143 10.70 -1.75 11.83
CA SER A 143 9.90 -2.96 11.68
C SER A 143 9.23 -3.42 12.97
N ARG A 144 9.64 -2.89 14.12
CA ARG A 144 9.11 -3.31 15.42
C ARG A 144 7.61 -3.08 15.50
N GLY A 145 6.87 -4.16 15.78
CA GLY A 145 5.42 -4.14 15.86
C GLY A 145 4.70 -3.96 14.52
N GLN A 146 5.42 -3.71 13.43
CA GLN A 146 4.83 -3.63 12.09
C GLN A 146 4.45 -5.04 11.59
N PRO A 147 3.39 -5.19 10.78
CA PRO A 147 3.02 -6.48 10.23
C PRO A 147 4.08 -7.04 9.27
N LEU A 148 4.42 -8.32 9.47
CA LEU A 148 5.22 -9.12 8.54
C LEU A 148 4.42 -10.35 8.16
N VAL A 149 4.02 -10.44 6.89
CA VAL A 149 3.31 -11.62 6.40
C VAL A 149 4.32 -12.73 6.09
N ILE A 150 4.04 -13.96 6.53
CA ILE A 150 4.77 -15.16 6.13
C ILE A 150 3.80 -16.10 5.39
N ILE A 151 4.24 -16.62 4.26
CA ILE A 151 3.45 -17.47 3.36
C ILE A 151 4.20 -18.77 3.12
N GLN A 152 3.73 -19.83 3.76
CA GLN A 152 4.21 -21.20 3.56
C GLN A 152 3.45 -21.81 2.37
N HIS A 153 4.05 -21.80 1.18
CA HIS A 153 3.37 -22.27 -0.05
C HIS A 153 3.61 -23.75 -0.32
N ARG A 154 4.88 -24.16 -0.41
CA ARG A 154 5.32 -25.54 -0.66
C ARG A 154 6.54 -25.81 0.22
N ALA A 155 6.33 -26.03 1.51
CA ALA A 155 7.44 -26.20 2.44
C ALA A 155 7.05 -27.01 3.67
N SER A 156 8.04 -27.62 4.31
CA SER A 156 7.87 -28.29 5.59
C SER A 156 7.73 -27.30 6.77
N ALA A 157 7.15 -27.75 7.88
CA ALA A 157 7.11 -26.95 9.12
C ALA A 157 8.52 -26.62 9.65
N ALA A 158 9.50 -27.50 9.41
CA ALA A 158 10.89 -27.27 9.78
C ALA A 158 11.51 -26.10 9.00
N SER A 159 11.16 -25.95 7.71
CA SER A 159 11.60 -24.82 6.90
C SER A 159 10.91 -23.52 7.30
N LEU A 160 9.62 -23.57 7.62
CA LEU A 160 8.92 -22.41 8.19
C LEU A 160 9.61 -21.91 9.47
N ALA A 161 9.93 -22.81 10.41
CA ALA A 161 10.60 -22.46 11.66
C ALA A 161 11.99 -21.82 11.43
N LYS A 162 12.74 -22.28 10.43
CA LYS A 162 14.02 -21.66 10.04
C LYS A 162 13.81 -20.24 9.52
N VAL A 163 12.80 -20.00 8.69
CA VAL A 163 12.47 -18.67 8.17
C VAL A 163 12.03 -17.73 9.30
N GLU A 164 11.18 -18.20 10.21
CA GLU A 164 10.78 -17.45 11.40
C GLU A 164 11.98 -17.05 12.25
N ALA A 165 12.91 -17.98 12.48
CA ALA A 165 14.14 -17.69 13.23
C ALA A 165 15.01 -16.63 12.55
N VAL A 166 15.15 -16.68 11.22
CA VAL A 166 15.88 -15.65 10.46
C VAL A 166 15.22 -14.28 10.60
N LEU A 167 13.89 -14.23 10.45
CA LEU A 167 13.12 -12.98 10.42
C LEU A 167 12.81 -12.42 11.82
N ALA A 168 13.00 -13.19 12.89
CA ALA A 168 12.70 -12.78 14.27
C ALA A 168 13.40 -11.48 14.68
N CYS A 169 14.59 -11.19 14.13
CA CYS A 169 15.32 -9.96 14.44
C CYS A 169 14.60 -8.68 13.98
N LEU A 170 13.61 -8.79 13.10
CA LEU A 170 12.78 -7.66 12.67
C LEU A 170 11.84 -7.18 13.79
N ASN A 171 11.55 -8.03 14.79
CA ASN A 171 10.60 -7.76 15.87
C ASN A 171 9.21 -7.34 15.35
N SER A 172 8.85 -7.84 14.17
CA SER A 172 7.57 -7.58 13.52
C SER A 172 6.46 -8.45 14.11
N LYS A 173 5.22 -8.00 13.96
CA LYS A 173 4.04 -8.81 14.25
C LYS A 173 3.82 -9.78 13.08
N ILE A 174 4.11 -11.06 13.30
CA ILE A 174 3.96 -12.08 12.25
C ILE A 174 2.46 -12.33 11.97
N VAL A 175 2.12 -12.41 10.68
CA VAL A 175 0.80 -12.79 10.19
C VAL A 175 0.98 -13.91 9.17
N TYR A 176 0.31 -15.04 9.36
CA TYR A 176 0.37 -16.15 8.42
C TYR A 176 -0.81 -16.07 7.44
N LEU A 177 -0.53 -16.11 6.14
CA LEU A 177 -1.54 -16.07 5.09
C LEU A 177 -1.16 -17.05 3.96
N SER A 178 -2.18 -17.50 3.21
CA SER A 178 -1.92 -18.07 1.89
C SER A 178 -1.55 -16.96 0.90
N ALA A 179 -0.91 -17.31 -0.23
CA ALA A 179 -0.61 -16.35 -1.29
C ALA A 179 -1.89 -15.68 -1.85
N HIS A 180 -2.98 -16.45 -1.96
CA HIS A 180 -4.28 -15.96 -2.40
C HIS A 180 -4.87 -14.96 -1.40
N ASP A 181 -4.89 -15.30 -0.12
CA ASP A 181 -5.48 -14.44 0.91
C ASP A 181 -4.66 -13.16 1.10
N HIS A 182 -3.33 -13.25 0.99
CA HIS A 182 -2.47 -12.09 0.94
C HIS A 182 -2.86 -11.13 -0.19
N ASP A 183 -2.99 -11.62 -1.42
CA ASP A 183 -3.30 -10.79 -2.57
C ASP A 183 -4.74 -10.23 -2.49
N LEU A 184 -5.69 -10.99 -1.97
CA LEU A 184 -7.04 -10.52 -1.68
C LEU A 184 -7.05 -9.39 -0.65
N ILE A 185 -6.37 -9.57 0.48
CA ILE A 185 -6.29 -8.61 1.57
C ILE A 185 -5.56 -7.33 1.13
N THR A 186 -4.44 -7.45 0.43
CA THR A 186 -3.70 -6.28 -0.07
C THR A 186 -4.48 -5.53 -1.13
N ALA A 187 -5.25 -6.21 -1.99
CA ALA A 187 -6.19 -5.55 -2.88
C ALA A 187 -7.24 -4.76 -2.09
N ASN A 188 -7.93 -5.41 -1.14
CA ASN A 188 -8.98 -4.81 -0.30
C ASN A 188 -8.51 -3.59 0.51
N THR A 189 -7.26 -3.61 0.98
CA THR A 189 -6.73 -2.60 1.89
C THR A 189 -5.91 -1.52 1.18
N GLN A 190 -5.52 -1.69 -0.07
CA GLN A 190 -4.59 -0.77 -0.73
C GLN A 190 -4.99 -0.39 -2.15
N ALA A 191 -5.43 -1.33 -3.00
CA ALA A 191 -5.55 -1.08 -4.44
C ALA A 191 -6.58 0.01 -4.78
N ALA A 192 -7.84 -0.19 -4.37
CA ALA A 192 -8.91 0.79 -4.62
C ALA A 192 -8.63 2.12 -3.92
N THR A 193 -8.09 2.08 -2.69
CA THR A 193 -7.65 3.27 -1.95
C THR A 193 -6.63 4.08 -2.73
N HIS A 194 -5.57 3.45 -3.23
CA HIS A 194 -4.55 4.14 -4.03
C HIS A 194 -5.16 4.75 -5.30
N VAL A 195 -5.99 4.01 -6.04
CA VAL A 195 -6.62 4.53 -7.25
C VAL A 195 -7.56 5.71 -6.96
N ALA A 196 -8.30 5.69 -5.85
CA ALA A 196 -9.13 6.83 -5.45
C ALA A 196 -8.30 8.11 -5.34
N PHE A 197 -7.18 8.07 -4.63
CA PHE A 197 -6.31 9.24 -4.45
C PHE A 197 -5.49 9.62 -5.69
N LEU A 198 -5.07 8.63 -6.48
CA LEU A 198 -4.47 8.88 -7.80
C LEU A 198 -5.48 9.59 -8.72
N SER A 199 -6.76 9.24 -8.63
CA SER A 199 -7.84 9.88 -9.39
C SER A 199 -8.06 11.32 -8.93
N MET A 200 -8.04 11.59 -7.62
CA MET A 200 -8.13 12.95 -7.08
C MET A 200 -6.99 13.83 -7.60
N GLY A 201 -5.74 13.38 -7.48
CA GLY A 201 -4.60 14.15 -7.96
C GLY A 201 -4.66 14.37 -9.49
N LYS A 202 -5.18 13.41 -10.25
CA LYS A 202 -5.40 13.59 -11.68
C LYS A 202 -6.46 14.64 -11.99
N ALA A 203 -7.58 14.64 -11.27
CA ALA A 203 -8.63 15.61 -11.44
C ALA A 203 -8.16 17.04 -11.14
N TRP A 204 -7.47 17.23 -10.01
CA TRP A 204 -6.90 18.53 -9.65
C TRP A 204 -5.81 19.00 -10.63
N HIS A 205 -4.99 18.09 -11.15
CA HIS A 205 -4.01 18.42 -12.19
C HIS A 205 -4.70 18.82 -13.51
N ALA A 206 -5.75 18.11 -13.94
CA ALA A 206 -6.51 18.44 -15.14
C ALA A 206 -7.13 19.85 -15.05
N ASN A 207 -7.67 20.19 -13.88
CA ASN A 207 -8.19 21.53 -13.57
C ASN A 207 -7.10 22.57 -13.23
N ARG A 208 -5.82 22.17 -13.25
CA ARG A 208 -4.64 23.01 -12.93
C ARG A 208 -4.76 23.75 -11.59
N GLN A 209 -5.31 23.07 -10.58
CA GLN A 209 -5.60 23.65 -9.28
C GLN A 209 -4.85 22.97 -8.15
N PHE A 210 -4.58 23.75 -7.10
CA PHE A 210 -4.09 23.25 -5.82
C PHE A 210 -5.26 23.32 -4.82
N PRO A 211 -5.84 22.20 -4.38
CA PRO A 211 -7.08 22.22 -3.60
C PRO A 211 -6.96 23.03 -2.31
N TRP A 212 -5.83 22.96 -1.60
CA TRP A 212 -5.59 23.75 -0.38
C TRP A 212 -5.52 25.28 -0.59
N ALA A 213 -5.39 25.75 -1.83
CA ALA A 213 -5.45 27.17 -2.19
C ALA A 213 -6.89 27.64 -2.47
N LEU A 214 -7.88 26.74 -2.42
CA LEU A 214 -9.28 27.04 -2.70
C LEU A 214 -10.09 27.01 -1.41
N SER A 215 -10.99 27.98 -1.22
CA SER A 215 -11.87 28.05 -0.04
C SER A 215 -12.78 26.84 0.12
N ARG A 216 -13.08 26.12 -0.98
CA ARG A 216 -13.97 24.94 -0.96
C ARG A 216 -13.33 23.64 -0.50
N TYR A 217 -12.01 23.57 -0.33
CA TYR A 217 -11.29 22.37 0.14
C TYR A 217 -10.55 22.65 1.44
N VAL A 218 -11.28 23.10 2.46
CA VAL A 218 -10.73 23.51 3.77
C VAL A 218 -11.32 22.63 4.87
N GLY A 219 -10.46 22.14 5.75
CA GLY A 219 -10.85 21.46 6.99
C GLY A 219 -11.21 19.98 6.85
N GLY A 220 -11.29 19.30 8.00
CA GLY A 220 -11.79 17.94 8.16
C GLY A 220 -11.35 16.91 7.12
N ILE A 221 -12.34 16.31 6.45
CA ILE A 221 -12.15 15.22 5.49
C ILE A 221 -11.28 15.67 4.29
N GLU A 222 -11.37 16.94 3.88
CA GLU A 222 -10.61 17.46 2.73
C GLU A 222 -9.11 17.47 2.99
N ASN A 223 -8.70 17.93 4.17
CA ASN A 223 -7.30 17.93 4.60
C ASN A 223 -6.72 16.51 4.55
N VAL A 224 -7.46 15.53 5.06
CA VAL A 224 -7.02 14.13 5.02
C VAL A 224 -6.86 13.64 3.57
N LYS A 225 -7.84 13.92 2.71
CA LYS A 225 -7.78 13.51 1.30
C LYS A 225 -6.58 14.10 0.56
N ILE A 226 -6.31 15.38 0.77
CA ILE A 226 -5.18 16.10 0.18
C ILE A 226 -3.84 15.51 0.66
N ASN A 227 -3.69 15.30 1.97
CA ASN A 227 -2.45 14.78 2.55
C ASN A 227 -2.15 13.35 2.06
N ILE A 228 -3.17 12.48 1.95
CA ILE A 228 -2.98 11.13 1.41
C ILE A 228 -2.59 11.19 -0.07
N MET A 229 -3.26 12.02 -0.87
CA MET A 229 -2.94 12.20 -2.29
C MET A 229 -1.48 12.64 -2.48
N LEU A 230 -1.02 13.67 -1.77
CA LEU A 230 0.36 14.16 -1.87
C LEU A 230 1.37 13.12 -1.40
N ARG A 231 1.04 12.39 -0.32
CA ARG A 231 1.85 11.27 0.15
C ARG A 231 2.00 10.21 -0.93
N ILE A 232 0.93 9.85 -1.64
CA ILE A 232 1.00 8.87 -2.73
C ILE A 232 1.89 9.36 -3.88
N TYR A 233 1.66 10.58 -4.36
CA TYR A 233 2.43 11.15 -5.48
C TYR A 233 3.89 11.47 -5.13
N SER A 234 4.26 11.57 -3.85
CA SER A 234 5.67 11.72 -3.43
C SER A 234 6.48 10.42 -3.40
N GLN A 235 5.85 9.27 -3.70
CA GLN A 235 6.52 7.96 -3.76
C GLN A 235 6.74 7.50 -5.20
N LYS A 236 7.58 6.47 -5.37
CA LYS A 236 7.91 5.91 -6.68
C LYS A 236 6.68 5.23 -7.34
N TRP A 237 6.37 5.62 -8.58
CA TRP A 237 5.20 5.15 -9.34
C TRP A 237 5.09 3.61 -9.43
N HIS A 238 6.22 2.91 -9.55
CA HIS A 238 6.26 1.47 -9.79
C HIS A 238 5.75 0.65 -8.59
N VAL A 239 5.75 1.22 -7.38
CA VAL A 239 5.16 0.60 -6.18
C VAL A 239 3.66 0.44 -6.35
N TYR A 240 2.97 1.50 -6.80
CA TYR A 240 1.53 1.48 -7.02
C TYR A 240 1.16 0.71 -8.29
N ALA A 241 1.93 0.87 -9.37
CA ALA A 241 1.71 0.15 -10.62
C ALA A 241 1.81 -1.37 -10.43
N GLY A 242 2.85 -1.83 -9.72
CA GLY A 242 3.08 -3.25 -9.47
C GLY A 242 1.90 -3.89 -8.74
N LEU A 243 1.40 -3.25 -7.69
CA LEU A 243 0.22 -3.74 -6.97
C LEU A 243 -1.03 -3.74 -7.87
N ALA A 244 -1.33 -2.62 -8.53
CA ALA A 244 -2.55 -2.48 -9.30
C ALA A 244 -2.61 -3.42 -10.51
N ILE A 245 -1.50 -3.56 -11.25
CA ILE A 245 -1.44 -4.31 -12.51
C ILE A 245 -1.25 -5.81 -12.27
N LEU A 246 -0.41 -6.20 -11.31
CA LEU A 246 0.00 -7.61 -11.16
C LEU A 246 -0.87 -8.40 -10.20
N ASN A 247 -1.67 -7.75 -9.35
CA ASN A 247 -2.60 -8.44 -8.46
C ASN A 247 -3.98 -8.61 -9.14
N PRO A 248 -4.42 -9.85 -9.44
CA PRO A 248 -5.70 -10.09 -10.10
C PRO A 248 -6.91 -9.59 -9.31
N GLN A 249 -6.85 -9.60 -7.98
CA GLN A 249 -7.92 -9.10 -7.11
C GLN A 249 -7.97 -7.57 -7.14
N ALA A 250 -6.82 -6.91 -7.29
CA ALA A 250 -6.74 -5.45 -7.45
C ALA A 250 -7.44 -5.01 -8.75
N LYS A 251 -7.24 -5.72 -9.87
CA LYS A 251 -7.92 -5.41 -11.14
C LYS A 251 -9.43 -5.35 -10.99
N LYS A 252 -10.02 -6.38 -10.39
CA LYS A 252 -11.48 -6.47 -10.14
C LYS A 252 -11.98 -5.28 -9.31
N GLN A 253 -11.27 -4.96 -8.23
CA GLN A 253 -11.64 -3.86 -7.34
C GLN A 253 -11.53 -2.49 -8.00
N ILE A 254 -10.46 -2.25 -8.76
CA ILE A 254 -10.23 -0.98 -9.43
C ILE A 254 -11.30 -0.77 -10.52
N SER A 255 -11.63 -1.81 -11.28
CA SER A 255 -12.70 -1.77 -12.28
C SER A 255 -14.06 -1.51 -11.64
N GLN A 256 -14.39 -2.19 -10.53
CA GLN A 256 -15.63 -1.93 -9.80
C GLN A 256 -15.66 -0.53 -9.19
N TYR A 257 -14.54 -0.04 -8.65
CA TYR A 257 -14.46 1.31 -8.11
C TYR A 257 -14.74 2.36 -9.20
N ALA A 258 -14.14 2.22 -10.38
CA ALA A 258 -14.42 3.11 -11.51
C ALA A 258 -15.89 3.05 -11.96
N ALA A 259 -16.51 1.86 -11.95
CA ALA A 259 -17.94 1.70 -12.23
C ALA A 259 -18.80 2.40 -11.15
N SER A 260 -18.45 2.24 -9.88
CA SER A 260 -19.16 2.84 -8.74
C SER A 260 -19.11 4.38 -8.78
N VAL A 261 -17.93 4.96 -9.06
CA VAL A 261 -17.77 6.40 -9.29
C VAL A 261 -18.65 6.86 -10.46
N THR A 262 -18.61 6.15 -11.58
CA THR A 262 -19.35 6.52 -12.79
C THR A 262 -20.86 6.46 -12.58
N ASP A 263 -21.37 5.42 -11.92
CA ASP A 263 -22.78 5.23 -11.68
C ASP A 263 -23.34 6.28 -10.70
N LEU A 264 -22.64 6.54 -9.60
CA LEU A 264 -23.05 7.57 -8.65
C LEU A 264 -23.04 8.96 -9.31
N TYR A 265 -22.01 9.26 -10.11
CA TYR A 265 -21.93 10.54 -10.81
C TYR A 265 -23.05 10.72 -11.86
N LYS A 266 -23.50 9.65 -12.51
CA LYS A 266 -24.68 9.70 -13.41
C LYS A 266 -25.95 10.06 -12.65
N LEU A 267 -26.20 9.44 -11.51
CA LEU A 267 -27.35 9.78 -10.65
C LEU A 267 -27.29 11.24 -10.20
N MET A 268 -26.10 11.75 -9.86
CA MET A 268 -25.87 13.16 -9.55
C MET A 268 -26.22 14.09 -10.73
N LEU A 269 -25.88 13.70 -11.96
CA LEU A 269 -26.18 14.45 -13.19
C LEU A 269 -27.66 14.45 -13.55
N GLU A 270 -28.32 13.32 -13.37
CA GLU A 270 -29.76 13.15 -13.65
C GLU A 270 -30.64 13.87 -12.63
N GLY A 271 -30.08 14.22 -11.46
CA GLY A 271 -30.84 14.84 -10.37
C GLY A 271 -31.72 13.84 -9.62
N ASP A 272 -31.46 12.54 -9.77
CA ASP A 272 -32.24 11.47 -9.14
C ASP A 272 -31.83 11.28 -7.67
N HIS A 273 -32.34 12.17 -6.82
CA HIS A 273 -32.06 12.18 -5.39
C HIS A 273 -32.51 10.88 -4.70
N GLU A 274 -33.66 10.31 -5.09
CA GLU A 274 -34.18 9.09 -4.45
C GLU A 274 -33.31 7.87 -4.78
N ALA A 275 -32.95 7.69 -6.05
CA ALA A 275 -32.08 6.59 -6.45
C ALA A 275 -30.68 6.71 -5.86
N LEU A 276 -30.11 7.93 -5.84
CA LEU A 276 -28.80 8.19 -5.21
C LEU A 276 -28.83 7.84 -3.72
N ARG A 277 -29.85 8.32 -3.00
CA ARG A 277 -30.03 8.02 -1.57
C ARG A 277 -30.16 6.52 -1.33
N SER A 278 -31.04 5.85 -2.08
CA SER A 278 -31.30 4.42 -1.93
C SER A 278 -30.02 3.59 -2.13
N ARG A 279 -29.24 3.90 -3.18
CA ARG A 279 -27.98 3.21 -3.46
C ARG A 279 -26.93 3.42 -2.36
N VAL A 280 -26.72 4.66 -1.93
CA VAL A 280 -25.75 5.00 -0.87
C VAL A 280 -26.11 4.34 0.47
N TYR A 281 -27.38 4.35 0.86
CA TYR A 281 -27.83 3.73 2.10
C TYR A 281 -27.81 2.20 2.05
N ALA A 282 -28.15 1.58 0.91
CA ALA A 282 -28.00 0.14 0.74
C ALA A 282 -26.52 -0.29 0.85
N ALA A 283 -25.59 0.52 0.33
CA ALA A 283 -24.17 0.29 0.48
C ALA A 283 -23.71 0.45 1.94
N LYS A 284 -24.21 1.49 2.63
CA LYS A 284 -23.97 1.71 4.07
C LYS A 284 -24.35 0.48 4.90
N GLU A 285 -25.55 -0.06 4.72
CA GLU A 285 -26.04 -1.22 5.47
C GLU A 285 -25.20 -2.47 5.22
N LYS A 286 -24.79 -2.71 3.97
CA LYS A 286 -23.94 -3.85 3.63
C LYS A 286 -22.57 -3.78 4.28
N VAL A 287 -21.95 -2.59 4.32
CA VAL A 287 -20.56 -2.41 4.79
C VAL A 287 -20.49 -2.19 6.30
N PHE A 288 -21.30 -1.28 6.85
CA PHE A 288 -21.23 -0.88 8.26
C PHE A 288 -22.29 -1.55 9.13
N GLY A 289 -23.33 -2.14 8.54
CA GLY A 289 -24.48 -2.66 9.27
C GLY A 289 -25.52 -1.59 9.62
N PRO A 290 -26.67 -2.00 10.18
CA PRO A 290 -27.67 -1.08 10.70
C PRO A 290 -27.14 -0.34 11.94
N GLU A 291 -27.70 0.83 12.22
CA GLU A 291 -27.23 1.71 13.30
C GLU A 291 -27.33 1.07 14.70
N GLN A 292 -28.34 0.20 14.91
CA GLN A 292 -28.52 -0.52 16.16
C GLN A 292 -27.56 -1.71 16.32
N GLU A 293 -27.07 -2.28 15.22
CA GLU A 293 -26.20 -3.46 15.18
C GLU A 293 -25.05 -3.26 14.18
N PRO A 294 -24.09 -2.36 14.48
CA PRO A 294 -22.97 -2.13 13.59
C PRO A 294 -22.14 -3.41 13.47
N LYS A 295 -21.66 -3.71 12.25
CA LYS A 295 -20.82 -4.87 11.97
C LYS A 295 -19.42 -4.80 12.59
N TRP A 296 -19.04 -3.65 13.16
CA TRP A 296 -17.76 -3.41 13.81
C TRP A 296 -17.92 -2.67 15.15
N ALA A 297 -16.82 -2.57 15.91
CA ALA A 297 -16.73 -1.95 17.23
C ALA A 297 -17.47 -0.60 17.31
N ARG A 298 -18.15 -0.38 18.44
CA ARG A 298 -18.91 0.86 18.68
C ARG A 298 -18.05 2.12 18.61
N ARG A 299 -16.76 2.04 18.94
CA ARG A 299 -15.80 3.14 18.86
C ARG A 299 -15.33 3.32 17.40
N GLN A 300 -15.40 4.54 16.89
CA GLN A 300 -14.88 4.91 15.56
C GLN A 300 -13.36 4.69 15.49
N LEU A 301 -12.86 4.36 14.30
CA LEU A 301 -11.42 4.16 14.06
C LEU A 301 -10.58 5.43 14.25
N LEU A 302 -11.17 6.60 14.02
CA LEU A 302 -10.52 7.89 14.20
C LEU A 302 -11.42 8.80 15.01
N ARG A 303 -10.82 9.53 15.95
CA ARG A 303 -11.47 10.64 16.62
C ARG A 303 -11.69 11.82 15.67
N PRO A 304 -12.89 12.42 15.59
CA PRO A 304 -13.16 13.56 14.71
C PRO A 304 -12.18 14.73 14.91
N GLU A 305 -11.75 14.97 16.14
CA GLU A 305 -10.84 16.07 16.51
C GLU A 305 -9.43 15.90 15.94
N LEU A 306 -9.08 14.73 15.39
CA LEU A 306 -7.82 14.50 14.67
C LEU A 306 -7.90 14.94 13.20
N LEU A 307 -9.10 15.05 12.62
CA LEU A 307 -9.28 15.37 11.20
C LEU A 307 -8.97 16.83 10.88
N ASP A 308 -9.22 17.74 11.83
CA ASP A 308 -9.07 19.18 11.62
C ASP A 308 -7.64 19.70 11.85
N ARG A 309 -6.74 18.89 12.44
CA ARG A 309 -5.41 19.33 12.90
C ARG A 309 -4.35 19.46 11.81
N PHE A 310 -4.61 19.00 10.59
CA PHE A 310 -3.56 18.79 9.57
C PHE A 310 -3.82 19.55 8.27
N THR A 311 -3.75 20.89 8.31
CA THR A 311 -3.85 21.75 7.13
C THR A 311 -2.50 22.01 6.46
N LEU A 312 -2.54 22.30 5.15
CA LEU A 312 -1.39 22.74 4.32
C LEU A 312 -1.40 24.25 4.04
N ARG A 313 -2.32 25.01 4.64
CA ARG A 313 -2.21 26.48 4.66
C ARG A 313 -1.04 26.87 5.57
N GLY A 314 -0.18 27.78 5.11
CA GLY A 314 1.01 28.19 5.88
C GLY A 314 0.64 29.00 7.13
N ASP A 315 1.48 28.98 8.16
CA ASP A 315 1.31 29.67 9.46
C ASP A 315 1.17 31.22 9.36
N GLY A 316 1.17 31.79 8.15
CA GLY A 316 0.98 33.22 7.86
C GLY A 316 -0.14 33.53 6.86
N GLU A 317 -0.84 32.52 6.33
CA GLU A 317 -2.07 32.68 5.57
C GLU A 317 -3.24 32.35 6.50
N SER A 318 -3.48 33.24 7.46
CA SER A 318 -4.64 33.19 8.35
C SER A 318 -5.92 33.38 7.51
N GLY A 319 -6.41 32.31 6.92
CA GLY A 319 -7.85 32.15 6.82
C GLY A 319 -8.39 32.12 8.24
N GLU A 320 -9.46 32.87 8.49
CA GLU A 320 -10.10 32.94 9.81
C GLU A 320 -10.26 31.53 10.37
N GLU A 321 -9.87 31.31 11.64
CA GLU A 321 -10.02 30.03 12.36
C GLU A 321 -11.51 29.57 12.44
N ASP A 322 -12.42 30.39 11.90
CA ASP A 322 -13.88 30.25 11.83
C ASP A 322 -14.45 29.99 10.40
N GLU A 323 -13.64 29.74 9.35
CA GLU A 323 -14.18 29.34 8.04
C GLU A 323 -14.88 27.97 8.16
N VAL A 324 -16.22 27.99 8.24
CA VAL A 324 -17.07 26.80 8.24
C VAL A 324 -16.75 25.97 6.99
N PRO A 325 -16.36 24.68 7.13
CA PRO A 325 -16.06 23.83 5.98
C PRO A 325 -17.21 23.80 4.98
N ALA A 326 -16.91 24.07 3.71
CA ALA A 326 -17.91 24.00 2.66
C ALA A 326 -18.48 22.57 2.56
N PRO A 327 -19.81 22.38 2.55
CA PRO A 327 -20.42 21.07 2.36
C PRO A 327 -19.96 20.42 1.05
N ASN A 328 -19.53 19.17 1.08
CA ASN A 328 -19.04 18.43 -0.08
C ASN A 328 -19.85 17.15 -0.27
N ASN A 329 -20.09 16.76 -1.53
CA ASN A 329 -20.76 15.51 -1.88
C ASN A 329 -19.92 14.26 -1.56
N HIS A 330 -18.60 14.43 -1.40
CA HIS A 330 -17.66 13.36 -1.10
C HIS A 330 -17.77 12.14 -2.04
N LEU A 331 -17.98 12.35 -3.35
CA LEU A 331 -18.14 11.29 -4.37
C LEU A 331 -17.09 10.17 -4.22
N SER A 332 -15.83 10.53 -3.98
CA SER A 332 -14.74 9.59 -3.70
C SER A 332 -14.99 8.61 -2.54
N LEU A 333 -15.63 9.05 -1.45
CA LEU A 333 -15.94 8.21 -0.29
C LEU A 333 -17.23 7.40 -0.54
N LEU A 334 -18.24 8.04 -1.15
CA LEU A 334 -19.49 7.37 -1.52
C LEU A 334 -19.21 6.19 -2.47
N ALA A 335 -18.39 6.41 -3.50
CA ALA A 335 -18.00 5.40 -4.46
C ALA A 335 -17.16 4.27 -3.86
N MET A 336 -16.38 4.55 -2.81
CA MET A 336 -15.62 3.51 -2.13
C MET A 336 -16.55 2.54 -1.39
N VAL A 337 -17.54 3.06 -0.66
CA VAL A 337 -18.51 2.22 0.06
C VAL A 337 -19.42 1.48 -0.90
N ASP A 338 -19.85 2.10 -2.00
CA ASP A 338 -20.58 1.42 -3.07
C ASP A 338 -19.76 0.28 -3.70
N CYS A 339 -18.46 0.51 -3.96
CA CYS A 339 -17.54 -0.50 -4.46
C CYS A 339 -17.41 -1.69 -3.48
N TRP A 340 -17.17 -1.43 -2.19
CA TRP A 340 -17.11 -2.47 -1.17
C TRP A 340 -18.42 -3.26 -1.09
N ALA A 341 -19.56 -2.58 -1.11
CA ALA A 341 -20.87 -3.20 -1.07
C ALA A 341 -21.16 -4.07 -2.31
N ALA A 342 -20.74 -3.63 -3.50
CA ALA A 342 -20.88 -4.38 -4.75
C ALA A 342 -20.04 -5.66 -4.77
N LEU A 343 -18.86 -5.63 -4.13
CA LEU A 343 -17.94 -6.77 -4.06
C LEU A 343 -18.14 -7.65 -2.81
N GLY A 344 -19.06 -7.29 -1.92
CA GLY A 344 -19.25 -7.99 -0.64
C GLY A 344 -18.04 -7.88 0.29
N ILE A 345 -17.26 -6.80 0.18
CA ILE A 345 -16.10 -6.55 1.01
C ILE A 345 -16.53 -5.82 2.28
N VAL A 346 -16.15 -6.37 3.44
CA VAL A 346 -16.19 -5.66 4.72
C VAL A 346 -14.75 -5.25 5.06
N PRO A 347 -14.38 -3.96 4.96
CA PRO A 347 -13.02 -3.47 5.18
C PRO A 347 -12.38 -3.91 6.50
N TYR A 348 -13.22 -4.08 7.53
CA TYR A 348 -12.81 -4.40 8.88
C TYR A 348 -12.29 -5.84 9.07
N ASP A 349 -12.71 -6.78 8.22
CA ASP A 349 -12.25 -8.17 8.28
C ASP A 349 -10.76 -8.30 7.92
N HIS A 350 -10.21 -7.30 7.26
CA HIS A 350 -8.84 -7.29 6.72
C HIS A 350 -7.87 -6.40 7.52
N MET A 351 -8.26 -5.97 8.73
CA MET A 351 -7.48 -5.03 9.55
C MET A 351 -6.11 -5.56 10.00
N LEU A 352 -5.90 -6.89 10.00
CA LEU A 352 -4.62 -7.53 10.32
C LEU A 352 -3.46 -7.05 9.43
N CYS A 353 -3.74 -6.71 8.18
CA CYS A 353 -2.76 -6.19 7.22
C CYS A 353 -3.04 -4.73 6.82
N SER A 354 -3.83 -4.02 7.63
CA SER A 354 -4.15 -2.62 7.35
C SER A 354 -2.88 -1.77 7.37
N THR A 355 -2.70 -0.98 6.30
CA THR A 355 -1.67 0.05 6.28
C THR A 355 -2.18 1.27 7.05
N PRO A 356 -1.28 2.10 7.59
CA PRO A 356 -1.67 3.36 8.21
C PRO A 356 -2.52 4.26 7.28
N LEU A 357 -2.23 4.28 5.97
CA LEU A 357 -3.03 5.01 4.97
C LEU A 357 -4.46 4.48 4.88
N PHE A 358 -4.63 3.16 4.85
CA PHE A 358 -5.93 2.52 4.80
C PHE A 358 -6.76 2.83 6.05
N ARG A 359 -6.15 2.79 7.24
CA ARG A 359 -6.83 3.12 8.50
C ARG A 359 -7.38 4.55 8.50
N ILE A 360 -6.56 5.50 8.03
CA ILE A 360 -6.99 6.90 7.94
C ILE A 360 -8.17 7.03 6.98
N PHE A 361 -8.05 6.43 5.80
CA PHE A 361 -9.08 6.48 4.78
C PHE A 361 -10.40 5.80 5.22
N LEU A 362 -10.30 4.61 5.83
CA LEU A 362 -11.45 3.91 6.38
C LEU A 362 -12.09 4.70 7.51
N GLY A 363 -11.30 5.34 8.39
CA GLY A 363 -11.81 6.15 9.49
C GLY A 363 -12.56 7.40 9.02
N VAL A 364 -12.07 8.12 8.00
CA VAL A 364 -12.85 9.26 7.44
C VAL A 364 -14.10 8.81 6.70
N THR A 365 -14.06 7.64 6.05
CA THR A 365 -15.23 7.06 5.39
C THR A 365 -16.27 6.65 6.43
N GLU A 366 -15.83 6.00 7.51
CA GLU A 366 -16.67 5.64 8.65
C GLU A 366 -17.30 6.89 9.29
N HIS A 367 -16.53 7.96 9.48
CA HIS A 367 -17.01 9.21 10.04
C HIS A 367 -18.18 9.79 9.23
N LEU A 368 -18.05 9.86 7.89
CA LEU A 368 -19.11 10.31 6.99
C LEU A 368 -20.35 9.40 7.07
N PHE A 369 -20.17 8.08 7.00
CA PHE A 369 -21.30 7.14 6.91
C PHE A 369 -22.03 6.90 8.24
N ARG A 370 -21.35 7.08 9.37
CA ARG A 370 -21.96 6.98 10.71
C ARG A 370 -22.65 8.26 11.15
N ASN A 371 -22.35 9.42 10.55
CA ASN A 371 -23.08 10.65 10.81
C ASN A 371 -24.22 10.84 9.80
N LYS A 372 -25.46 10.56 10.24
CA LYS A 372 -26.65 10.67 9.37
C LYS A 372 -26.82 12.05 8.75
N SER A 373 -26.60 13.12 9.52
CA SER A 373 -26.74 14.49 9.01
C SER A 373 -25.73 14.77 7.91
N MET A 374 -24.45 14.44 8.14
CA MET A 374 -23.40 14.66 7.14
C MET A 374 -23.63 13.82 5.87
N LEU A 375 -24.09 12.58 6.02
CA LEU A 375 -24.38 11.73 4.86
C LEU A 375 -25.56 12.25 4.04
N ASP A 376 -26.62 12.70 4.72
CA ASP A 376 -27.79 13.29 4.08
C ASP A 376 -27.42 14.62 3.37
N ASP A 377 -26.59 15.44 4.00
CA ASP A 377 -26.06 16.65 3.39
C ASP A 377 -25.17 16.35 2.19
N ALA A 378 -24.29 15.35 2.26
CA ALA A 378 -23.46 14.95 1.12
C ALA A 378 -24.30 14.53 -0.09
N ILE A 379 -25.36 13.73 0.13
CA ILE A 379 -26.29 13.31 -0.94
C ILE A 379 -27.05 14.51 -1.52
N ARG A 380 -27.53 15.41 -0.65
CA ARG A 380 -28.24 16.63 -1.08
C ARG A 380 -27.33 17.54 -1.92
N ILE A 381 -26.13 17.84 -1.42
CA ILE A 381 -25.11 18.65 -2.11
C ILE A 381 -24.71 18.03 -3.44
N ALA A 382 -24.67 16.70 -3.53
CA ALA A 382 -24.38 16.00 -4.78
C ALA A 382 -25.35 16.36 -5.92
N ILE A 383 -26.59 16.75 -5.58
CA ILE A 383 -27.65 17.09 -6.53
C ILE A 383 -27.81 18.61 -6.66
N GLU A 384 -27.91 19.32 -5.53
CA GLU A 384 -28.31 20.74 -5.48
C GLU A 384 -27.14 21.71 -5.69
N ASP A 385 -25.90 21.30 -5.39
CA ASP A 385 -24.73 22.16 -5.47
C ASP A 385 -23.83 21.75 -6.65
N LEU A 386 -23.54 22.72 -7.52
CA LEU A 386 -22.71 22.51 -8.71
C LEU A 386 -21.23 22.89 -8.50
N THR A 387 -20.86 23.38 -7.32
CA THR A 387 -19.51 23.87 -6.97
C THR A 387 -18.42 22.83 -7.23
N PHE A 388 -18.70 21.56 -6.92
CA PHE A 388 -17.76 20.44 -7.11
C PHE A 388 -17.96 19.69 -8.42
N ARG A 389 -19.00 20.01 -9.21
CA ARG A 389 -19.42 19.18 -10.36
C ARG A 389 -18.34 19.02 -11.42
N SER A 390 -17.60 20.09 -11.70
CA SER A 390 -16.48 20.05 -12.64
C SER A 390 -15.30 19.22 -12.12
N ASP A 391 -15.08 19.22 -10.80
CA ASP A 391 -14.03 18.40 -10.16
C ASP A 391 -14.44 16.92 -10.17
N ASP A 392 -15.71 16.63 -9.92
CA ASP A 392 -16.29 15.27 -9.94
C ASP A 392 -16.28 14.65 -11.36
N LEU A 393 -16.47 15.47 -12.40
CA LEU A 393 -16.33 15.03 -13.78
C LEU A 393 -14.91 14.55 -14.08
N GLU A 394 -13.92 15.38 -13.78
CA GLU A 394 -12.50 15.04 -13.97
C GLU A 394 -12.08 13.85 -13.09
N PHE A 395 -12.65 13.74 -11.89
CA PHE A 395 -12.45 12.60 -11.01
C PHE A 395 -12.99 11.30 -11.62
N THR A 396 -14.18 11.35 -12.21
CA THR A 396 -14.81 10.21 -12.89
C THR A 396 -13.99 9.75 -14.09
N PHE A 397 -13.53 10.69 -14.92
CA PHE A 397 -12.62 10.38 -16.03
C PHE A 397 -11.29 9.80 -15.55
N ALA A 398 -10.73 10.35 -14.47
CA ALA A 398 -9.50 9.86 -13.91
C ALA A 398 -9.62 8.43 -13.39
N ALA A 399 -10.70 8.10 -12.67
CA ALA A 399 -10.96 6.77 -12.14
C ALA A 399 -11.08 5.73 -13.25
N ARG A 400 -11.85 6.03 -14.31
CA ARG A 400 -11.97 5.16 -15.48
C ARG A 400 -10.64 4.94 -16.19
N ALA A 401 -9.89 6.00 -16.46
CA ALA A 401 -8.61 5.89 -17.13
C ALA A 401 -7.57 5.11 -16.31
N TRP A 402 -7.59 5.19 -14.98
CA TRP A 402 -6.75 4.32 -14.14
C TRP A 402 -7.18 2.86 -14.22
N ALA A 403 -8.49 2.56 -14.22
CA ALA A 403 -8.98 1.21 -14.42
C ALA A 403 -8.59 0.63 -15.80
N GLU A 404 -8.73 1.42 -16.86
CA GLU A 404 -8.31 1.04 -18.21
C GLU A 404 -6.79 0.77 -18.28
N CYS A 405 -5.96 1.61 -17.64
CA CYS A 405 -4.51 1.37 -17.55
C CYS A 405 -4.19 0.03 -16.86
N VAL A 406 -4.93 -0.31 -15.81
CA VAL A 406 -4.74 -1.55 -15.04
C VAL A 406 -5.16 -2.77 -15.84
N GLU A 407 -6.28 -2.67 -16.56
CA GLU A 407 -6.80 -3.75 -17.39
C GLU A 407 -5.82 -4.10 -18.50
N VAL A 408 -5.35 -3.08 -19.24
CA VAL A 408 -4.34 -3.22 -20.30
C VAL A 408 -3.00 -3.73 -19.74
N GLY A 409 -2.63 -3.32 -18.53
CA GLY A 409 -1.44 -3.81 -17.83
C GLY A 409 -0.11 -3.25 -18.35
N HIS A 410 -0.13 -2.14 -19.08
CA HIS A 410 1.09 -1.50 -19.59
C HIS A 410 1.70 -0.55 -18.55
N PHE A 411 2.86 -0.94 -18.00
CA PHE A 411 3.59 -0.17 -17.00
C PHE A 411 4.03 1.22 -17.50
N GLU A 412 4.35 1.37 -18.79
CA GLU A 412 4.77 2.66 -19.36
C GLU A 412 3.63 3.68 -19.36
N THR A 413 2.43 3.26 -19.77
CA THR A 413 1.24 4.13 -19.72
C THR A 413 0.93 4.57 -18.29
N TRP A 414 1.03 3.65 -17.32
CA TRP A 414 0.89 3.99 -15.91
C TRP A 414 1.95 5.01 -15.48
N ARG A 415 3.23 4.76 -15.80
CA ARG A 415 4.36 5.64 -15.44
C ARG A 415 4.12 7.05 -15.96
N ASP A 416 3.86 7.19 -17.25
CA ASP A 416 3.73 8.50 -17.88
C ASP A 416 2.53 9.26 -17.31
N ARG A 417 1.42 8.55 -17.07
CA ARG A 417 0.25 9.08 -16.39
C ARG A 417 0.57 9.54 -14.97
N PHE A 418 1.25 8.73 -14.16
CA PHE A 418 1.64 9.10 -12.79
C PHE A 418 2.58 10.29 -12.78
N MET A 419 3.68 10.21 -13.53
CA MET A 419 4.76 11.19 -13.54
C MET A 419 4.29 12.56 -14.04
N SER A 420 3.33 12.61 -14.97
CA SER A 420 2.82 13.91 -15.42
C SER A 420 2.10 14.68 -14.29
N THR A 421 1.37 13.97 -13.42
CA THR A 421 0.72 14.57 -12.25
C THR A 421 1.69 14.81 -11.11
N GLU A 422 2.64 13.89 -10.88
CA GLU A 422 3.72 14.07 -9.91
C GLU A 422 4.48 15.38 -10.17
N ARG A 423 4.89 15.64 -11.42
CA ARG A 423 5.61 16.87 -11.80
C ARG A 423 4.82 18.14 -11.48
N PHE A 424 3.49 18.11 -11.62
CA PHE A 424 2.63 19.24 -11.29
C PHE A 424 2.64 19.57 -9.79
N PHE A 425 2.61 18.55 -8.93
CA PHE A 425 2.62 18.72 -7.47
C PHE A 425 4.02 18.79 -6.84
N GLN A 426 5.07 18.45 -7.58
CA GLN A 426 6.45 18.38 -7.10
C GLN A 426 6.91 19.60 -6.28
N PRO A 427 6.58 20.86 -6.65
CA PRO A 427 6.99 22.04 -5.86
C PRO A 427 6.48 22.03 -4.42
N ARG A 428 5.42 21.26 -4.12
CA ARG A 428 4.68 21.26 -2.85
C ARG A 428 4.97 20.02 -2.00
N PHE A 429 5.71 19.04 -2.51
CA PHE A 429 6.00 17.81 -1.78
C PHE A 429 6.79 18.02 -0.49
N LYS A 430 7.71 18.99 -0.44
CA LYS A 430 8.51 19.23 0.79
C LYS A 430 7.61 19.55 2.00
N GLU A 431 6.67 20.46 1.81
CA GLU A 431 5.71 20.86 2.82
C GLU A 431 4.72 19.71 3.13
N ALA A 432 4.19 19.08 2.08
CA ALA A 432 3.26 17.97 2.20
C ALA A 432 3.80 16.77 2.97
N VAL A 433 5.09 16.44 2.78
CA VAL A 433 5.75 15.33 3.49
C VAL A 433 5.82 15.62 4.99
N VAL A 434 6.08 16.87 5.40
CA VAL A 434 6.14 17.25 6.82
C VAL A 434 4.76 17.13 7.46
N VAL A 435 3.71 17.69 6.85
CA VAL A 435 2.34 17.61 7.36
C VAL A 435 1.85 16.16 7.36
N GLY A 436 2.05 15.44 6.26
CA GLY A 436 1.67 14.04 6.12
C GLY A 436 2.31 13.14 7.17
N ASN A 437 3.60 13.33 7.50
CA ASN A 437 4.25 12.54 8.55
C ASN A 437 3.69 12.83 9.94
N ARG A 438 3.35 14.09 10.24
CA ARG A 438 2.70 14.46 11.52
C ARG A 438 1.33 13.79 11.66
N MET A 439 0.50 13.83 10.61
CA MET A 439 -0.81 13.18 10.59
C MET A 439 -0.72 11.69 10.87
N MET A 440 0.23 11.01 10.22
CA MET A 440 0.39 9.56 10.32
C MET A 440 0.87 9.13 11.70
N LYS A 441 1.75 9.93 12.31
CA LYS A 441 2.20 9.69 13.68
C LYS A 441 1.05 9.83 14.67
N ALA A 442 0.25 10.89 14.56
CA ALA A 442 -0.90 11.11 15.45
C ALA A 442 -1.94 9.99 15.35
N VAL A 443 -2.20 9.48 14.15
CA VAL A 443 -3.15 8.37 13.95
C VAL A 443 -2.60 7.05 14.50
N LEU A 444 -1.30 6.80 14.37
CA LEU A 444 -0.66 5.62 14.94
C LEU A 444 -0.71 5.64 16.47
N GLU A 445 -0.50 6.80 17.09
CA GLU A 445 -0.61 7.00 18.55
C GLU A 445 -2.06 6.85 19.04
N ASP A 446 -3.05 7.32 18.27
CA ASP A 446 -4.48 7.14 18.59
C ASP A 446 -4.93 5.68 18.49
N SER A 447 -4.31 4.90 17.62
CA SER A 447 -4.63 3.48 17.41
C SER A 447 -4.10 2.56 18.53
N THR A 448 -3.22 3.07 19.39
CA THR A 448 -2.58 2.32 20.49
C THR A 448 -3.28 2.46 21.84
N ASP A 449 -4.28 3.35 21.94
CA ASP A 449 -5.15 3.61 23.11
C ASP A 449 -6.58 3.11 22.89
#